data_AF-A0A1V5QIN3-F1
#
_entry.id   AF-A0A1V5QIN3-F1
#
_cell.length_a   1.000
_cell.length_b   1.000
_cell.length_c   1.000
_cell.angle_alpha   90.00
_cell.angle_beta   90.00
_cell.angle_gamma   90.00
#
_symmetry.space_group_name_H-M   'P 1'
#
loop_
_entity.id
_entity.type
_entity.pdbx_description
1 polymer ?
#
loop_
_entity_poly.entity_id
_entity_poly.type
_entity_poly.pdbx_seq_one_letter_code
_entity_poly.pdbx_strand_id
1 'polypeptide(L)'
;MMDSTNSMGNAVELYFVRTLNGRADAGLRHPKGIAIASGEGSWAIAHEVLHDCGLEDIYIADGQGNPLLELVAEQSIPADWGGGYYNPWVLQHGLIKRLVMCSRLDPQETRGSDLPSGNIRGWHHEWLGGEAPTILGPAKVGQSSIIRTPGSH
;
A
#
# COMPACT_ATOMS: atom_id res chain seq x y z
N MET A 1 -8.38 24.59 3.45
CA MET A 1 -9.84 24.35 3.56
C MET A 1 -10.29 23.95 2.17
N MET A 2 -10.55 22.67 1.94
CA MET A 2 -11.00 22.15 0.64
C MET A 2 -12.53 22.11 0.64
N ASP A 3 -13.14 23.14 0.03
CA ASP A 3 -14.55 23.17 -0.36
C ASP A 3 -14.60 23.23 -1.89
N SER A 4 -14.59 22.07 -2.53
CA SER A 4 -14.80 21.94 -3.98
C SER A 4 -15.24 20.51 -4.30
N THR A 5 -16.47 20.11 -3.98
CA THR A 5 -17.02 18.84 -4.47
C THR A 5 -17.73 19.10 -5.80
N ASN A 6 -17.13 18.70 -6.92
CA ASN A 6 -17.83 18.69 -8.22
C ASN A 6 -17.94 17.29 -8.84
N SER A 7 -17.52 16.25 -8.15
CA SER A 7 -17.79 14.87 -8.55
C SER A 7 -19.21 14.45 -8.17
N MET A 8 -20.03 14.07 -9.15
CA MET A 8 -21.36 13.47 -8.98
C MET A 8 -21.28 12.05 -8.39
N GLY A 9 -20.67 11.92 -7.20
CA GLY A 9 -20.68 10.71 -6.36
C GLY A 9 -19.87 9.49 -6.84
N ASN A 10 -19.28 9.53 -8.05
CA ASN A 10 -18.67 8.35 -8.69
C ASN A 10 -17.29 8.62 -9.34
N ALA A 11 -16.66 9.76 -9.08
CA ALA A 11 -15.31 10.05 -9.61
C ALA A 11 -14.32 10.32 -8.48
N VAL A 12 -13.08 9.86 -8.71
CA VAL A 12 -11.92 10.16 -7.85
C VAL A 12 -11.43 11.57 -8.16
N GLU A 13 -11.41 12.42 -7.14
CA GLU A 13 -10.76 13.73 -7.23
C GLU A 13 -9.27 13.59 -6.90
N LEU A 14 -8.40 14.01 -7.84
CA LEU A 14 -6.95 14.04 -7.68
C LEU A 14 -6.44 15.47 -7.64
N TYR A 15 -5.63 15.78 -6.62
CA TYR A 15 -5.04 17.09 -6.40
C TYR A 15 -3.52 17.00 -6.47
N PHE A 16 -2.89 17.74 -7.38
CA PHE A 16 -1.44 17.80 -7.49
C PHE A 16 -0.91 19.02 -6.72
N VAL A 17 -0.10 18.79 -5.69
CA VAL A 17 0.37 19.83 -4.78
C VAL A 17 1.88 19.79 -4.62
N ARG A 18 2.51 20.91 -4.26
CA ARG A 18 3.98 20.95 -4.12
C ARG A 18 4.49 20.10 -2.96
N THR A 19 3.81 20.13 -1.81
CA THR A 19 4.21 19.45 -0.57
C THR A 19 2.99 19.07 0.24
N LEU A 20 3.01 17.89 0.87
CA LEU A 20 1.97 17.42 1.79
C LEU A 20 2.45 17.61 3.24
N ASN A 21 1.71 18.38 4.05
CA ASN A 21 2.01 18.63 5.48
C ASN A 21 3.46 19.08 5.81
N GLY A 22 4.16 19.68 4.85
CA GLY A 22 5.58 20.04 5.01
C GLY A 22 6.52 18.83 5.10
N ARG A 23 6.03 17.63 4.81
CA ARG A 23 6.75 16.35 4.81
C ARG A 23 6.96 15.85 3.38
N ALA A 24 7.83 14.86 3.25
CA ALA A 24 8.11 14.14 2.02
C ALA A 24 7.11 12.99 1.77
N ASP A 25 5.84 13.19 2.13
CA ASP A 25 4.80 12.21 1.82
C ASP A 25 4.51 12.27 0.32
N ALA A 26 4.45 11.10 -0.33
CA ALA A 26 4.27 11.03 -1.78
C ALA A 26 2.81 11.25 -2.20
N GLY A 27 1.88 10.82 -1.36
CA GLY A 27 0.46 10.91 -1.55
C GLY A 27 -0.28 10.95 -0.21
N LEU A 28 -1.54 11.35 -0.26
CA LEU A 28 -2.45 11.31 0.87
C LEU A 28 -3.88 11.08 0.39
N ARG A 29 -4.39 9.88 0.66
CA ARG A 29 -5.82 9.56 0.51
C ARG A 29 -6.63 10.15 1.67
N HIS A 30 -7.68 10.90 1.33
CA HIS A 30 -8.67 11.44 2.25
C HIS A 30 -10.09 11.07 1.79
N PRO A 31 -11.11 10.99 2.67
CA PRO A 31 -12.50 10.76 2.26
C PRO A 31 -13.12 11.79 1.29
N LYS A 32 -12.38 12.83 0.89
CA LYS A 32 -12.85 13.86 -0.07
C LYS A 32 -12.02 13.88 -1.36
N GLY A 33 -11.09 12.95 -1.53
CA GLY A 33 -10.15 12.95 -2.65
C GLY A 33 -8.73 12.57 -2.23
N ILE A 34 -7.85 12.52 -3.22
CA ILE A 34 -6.46 12.10 -3.07
C ILE A 34 -5.56 13.25 -3.47
N ALA A 35 -4.59 13.59 -2.61
CA ALA A 35 -3.56 14.56 -2.94
C ALA A 35 -2.24 13.84 -3.26
N ILE A 36 -1.55 14.28 -4.31
CA ILE A 36 -0.28 13.73 -4.79
C ILE A 36 0.77 14.84 -4.78
N ALA A 37 1.93 14.56 -4.21
CA ALA A 37 3.03 15.51 -4.20
C ALA A 37 3.68 15.63 -5.60
N SER A 38 4.07 16.86 -5.95
CA SER A 38 4.70 17.19 -7.22
C SER A 38 6.03 16.45 -7.38
N GLY A 39 6.22 15.79 -8.53
CA GLY A 39 7.44 15.02 -8.81
C GLY A 39 7.34 13.55 -8.44
N GLU A 40 6.27 13.15 -7.74
CA GLU A 40 5.97 11.74 -7.53
C GLU A 40 5.36 11.12 -8.79
N GLY A 41 5.71 9.86 -9.03
CA GLY A 41 5.35 9.15 -10.26
C GLY A 41 3.98 8.47 -10.22
N SER A 42 3.69 7.72 -11.29
CA SER A 42 2.49 6.88 -11.43
C SER A 42 2.27 5.92 -10.27
N TRP A 43 3.35 5.50 -9.60
CA TRP A 43 3.31 4.68 -8.39
C TRP A 43 2.46 5.33 -7.28
N ALA A 44 2.67 6.62 -6.98
CA ALA A 44 1.99 7.27 -5.86
C ALA A 44 0.49 7.36 -6.13
N ILE A 45 0.11 7.65 -7.39
CA ILE A 45 -1.30 7.64 -7.81
C ILE A 45 -1.90 6.25 -7.59
N ALA A 46 -1.23 5.19 -8.05
CA ALA A 46 -1.72 3.82 -7.89
C ALA A 46 -1.87 3.43 -6.41
N HIS A 47 -0.86 3.73 -5.59
CA HIS A 47 -0.84 3.45 -4.16
C HIS A 47 -2.02 4.11 -3.42
N GLU A 48 -2.23 5.41 -3.62
CA GLU A 48 -3.32 6.13 -2.96
C GLU A 48 -4.71 5.75 -3.48
N VAL A 49 -4.84 5.44 -4.77
CA VAL A 49 -6.10 4.94 -5.35
C VAL A 49 -6.45 3.57 -4.76
N LEU A 50 -5.46 2.71 -4.57
CA LEU A 50 -5.65 1.40 -3.95
C LEU A 50 -5.98 1.51 -2.45
N HIS A 51 -5.44 2.50 -1.73
CA HIS A 51 -5.95 2.84 -0.40
C HIS A 51 -7.42 3.24 -0.43
N ASP A 52 -7.85 4.00 -1.44
CA ASP A 52 -9.26 4.35 -1.58
C ASP A 52 -10.13 3.12 -1.85
N CYS A 53 -9.63 2.12 -2.60
CA CYS A 53 -10.25 0.80 -2.76
C CYS A 53 -10.32 -0.06 -1.48
N GLY A 54 -9.68 0.38 -0.39
CA GLY A 54 -9.64 -0.31 0.90
C GLY A 54 -8.41 -1.20 1.13
N LEU A 55 -7.37 -1.09 0.29
CA LEU A 55 -6.12 -1.77 0.54
C LEU A 55 -5.30 -1.05 1.61
N GLU A 56 -4.51 -1.80 2.35
CA GLU A 56 -3.72 -1.35 3.48
C GLU A 56 -2.23 -1.22 3.09
N ASP A 57 -1.47 -0.45 3.87
CA ASP A 57 -0.02 -0.45 3.77
C ASP A 57 0.57 -1.79 4.25
N ILE A 58 1.68 -2.19 3.64
CA ILE A 58 2.54 -3.27 4.14
C ILE A 58 3.99 -2.80 4.24
N TYR A 59 4.71 -3.29 5.25
CA TYR A 59 6.06 -2.85 5.59
C TYR A 59 7.05 -4.02 5.58
N ILE A 60 8.28 -3.74 5.16
CA ILE A 60 9.38 -4.71 5.11
C ILE A 60 9.93 -5.09 6.48
N ALA A 61 9.64 -4.27 7.50
CA ALA A 61 10.15 -4.36 8.85
C ALA A 61 9.12 -3.89 9.88
N ASP A 62 9.31 -4.28 11.14
CA ASP A 62 8.50 -3.82 12.27
C ASP A 62 8.75 -2.34 12.59
N GLY A 63 8.08 -1.82 13.64
CA GLY A 63 8.26 -0.43 14.10
C GLY A 63 9.66 -0.11 14.64
N GLN A 64 10.51 -1.12 14.85
CA GLN A 64 11.89 -1.03 15.33
C GLN A 64 12.90 -1.22 14.19
N GLY A 65 12.45 -1.51 12.96
CA GLY A 65 13.30 -1.71 11.79
C GLY A 65 13.80 -3.15 11.63
N ASN A 66 13.24 -4.14 12.33
CA ASN A 66 13.60 -5.55 12.15
C ASN A 66 12.89 -6.14 10.92
N PRO A 67 13.63 -6.58 9.88
CA PRO A 67 13.02 -7.09 8.66
C PRO A 67 12.47 -8.51 8.83
N LEU A 68 11.50 -8.86 7.99
CA LEU A 68 10.92 -10.20 7.95
C LEU A 68 11.77 -11.14 7.08
N LEU A 69 12.75 -11.81 7.70
CA LEU A 69 13.74 -12.69 7.05
C LEU A 69 13.28 -14.15 6.87
N GLU A 70 12.00 -14.44 7.08
CA GLU A 70 11.46 -15.78 6.80
C GLU A 70 11.29 -15.99 5.29
N LEU A 71 11.32 -17.25 4.85
CA LEU A 71 10.98 -17.60 3.47
C LEU A 71 9.50 -17.36 3.21
N VAL A 72 9.15 -17.03 1.96
CA VAL A 72 7.74 -16.93 1.55
C VAL A 72 7.05 -18.28 1.82
N ALA A 73 6.04 -18.25 2.67
CA ALA A 73 5.35 -19.46 3.10
C ALA A 73 4.44 -20.03 2.00
N GLU A 74 4.31 -21.36 1.95
CA GLU A 74 3.47 -22.07 0.97
C GLU A 74 1.99 -21.66 1.07
N GLN A 75 1.51 -21.31 2.27
CA GLN A 75 0.18 -20.77 2.53
C GLN A 75 -0.09 -19.38 1.93
N SER A 76 0.95 -18.71 1.40
CA SER A 76 0.79 -17.50 0.61
C SER A 76 0.45 -17.83 -0.86
N ILE A 77 0.69 -19.05 -1.34
CA ILE A 77 0.30 -19.49 -2.69
C ILE A 77 -1.21 -19.84 -2.69
N PRO A 78 -2.01 -19.42 -3.69
CA PRO A 78 -1.67 -18.72 -4.93
C PRO A 78 -1.84 -17.20 -4.86
N ALA A 79 -2.16 -16.65 -3.68
CA ALA A 79 -2.31 -15.21 -3.46
C ALA A 79 -1.00 -14.44 -3.76
N ASP A 80 0.11 -15.18 -3.65
CA ASP A 80 1.47 -14.69 -3.60
C ASP A 80 2.33 -15.43 -4.64
N TRP A 81 3.21 -14.68 -5.31
CA TRP A 81 3.97 -15.17 -6.46
C TRP A 81 5.20 -16.01 -6.04
N GLY A 82 5.20 -16.60 -4.84
CA GLY A 82 6.32 -17.39 -4.31
C GLY A 82 6.45 -18.80 -4.88
N GLY A 83 5.47 -19.29 -5.63
CA GLY A 83 5.43 -20.66 -6.17
C GLY A 83 5.41 -20.74 -7.70
N GLY A 84 6.23 -21.62 -8.26
CA GLY A 84 6.20 -22.01 -9.68
C GLY A 84 7.30 -21.38 -10.54
N TYR A 85 7.26 -20.05 -10.73
CA TYR A 85 8.16 -19.32 -11.64
C TYR A 85 9.20 -18.42 -10.95
N TYR A 86 9.10 -18.25 -9.62
CA TYR A 86 9.97 -17.36 -8.85
C TYR A 86 10.90 -18.16 -7.93
N ASN A 87 12.02 -17.54 -7.55
CA ASN A 87 13.06 -18.18 -6.75
C ASN A 87 12.48 -18.68 -5.41
N PRO A 88 12.56 -19.99 -5.10
CA PRO A 88 11.99 -20.57 -3.88
C PRO A 88 12.68 -20.08 -2.59
N TRP A 89 13.80 -19.36 -2.73
CA TRP A 89 14.55 -18.75 -1.64
C TRP A 89 14.25 -17.26 -1.45
N VAL A 90 13.19 -16.74 -2.09
CA VAL A 90 12.75 -15.37 -1.83
C VAL A 90 12.30 -15.27 -0.38
N LEU A 91 12.98 -14.39 0.35
CA LEU A 91 12.60 -13.99 1.69
C LEU A 91 11.38 -13.05 1.62
N GLN A 92 10.52 -13.08 2.63
CA GLN A 92 9.27 -12.30 2.69
C GLN A 92 9.52 -10.80 2.52
N HIS A 93 10.59 -10.26 3.12
CA HIS A 93 10.98 -8.85 2.91
C HIS A 93 11.23 -8.48 1.43
N GLY A 94 11.77 -9.39 0.61
CA GLY A 94 12.10 -9.14 -0.79
C GLY A 94 10.86 -9.20 -1.68
N LEU A 95 9.90 -10.05 -1.32
CA LEU A 95 8.58 -10.03 -1.91
C LEU A 95 7.85 -8.71 -1.61
N ILE A 96 7.81 -8.30 -0.33
CA ILE A 96 7.10 -7.09 0.10
C ILE A 96 7.59 -5.87 -0.68
N LYS A 97 8.90 -5.73 -0.91
CA LYS A 97 9.48 -4.63 -1.70
C LYS A 97 8.92 -4.50 -3.12
N ARG A 98 8.41 -5.57 -3.70
CA ARG A 98 7.84 -5.57 -5.06
C ARG A 98 6.42 -5.05 -5.12
N LEU A 99 5.72 -5.03 -3.98
CA LEU A 99 4.30 -4.71 -3.94
C LEU A 99 4.06 -3.22 -4.09
N VAL A 100 3.02 -2.84 -4.83
CA VAL A 100 2.58 -1.44 -4.95
C VAL A 100 2.15 -0.85 -3.61
N MET A 101 1.61 -1.66 -2.71
CA MET A 101 1.21 -1.27 -1.35
C MET A 101 2.37 -1.25 -0.35
N CYS A 102 3.61 -1.52 -0.79
CA CYS A 102 4.77 -1.42 0.08
C CYS A 102 5.03 0.04 0.42
N SER A 103 4.99 0.34 1.71
CA SER A 103 5.26 1.68 2.25
C SER A 103 6.58 1.66 3.04
N ARG A 104 7.08 2.86 3.37
CA ARG A 104 8.33 3.09 4.12
C ARG A 104 9.54 2.31 3.55
N LEU A 105 9.79 2.48 2.26
CA LEU A 105 11.05 2.05 1.64
C LEU A 105 12.13 3.11 1.84
N ASP A 106 13.39 2.67 1.86
CA ASP A 106 14.52 3.59 1.79
C ASP A 106 14.41 4.44 0.52
N PRO A 107 14.72 5.76 0.55
CA PRO A 107 14.59 6.62 -0.62
C PRO A 107 15.42 6.20 -1.84
N GLN A 108 16.44 5.36 -1.65
CA GLN A 108 17.27 4.81 -2.72
C GLN A 108 16.70 3.51 -3.32
N GLU A 109 15.73 2.88 -2.65
CA GLU A 109 15.12 1.66 -3.14
C GLU A 109 14.06 1.96 -4.18
N THR A 110 14.02 1.12 -5.22
CA THR A 110 12.99 1.21 -6.24
C THR A 110 11.66 0.74 -5.66
N ARG A 111 10.63 1.58 -5.78
CA ARG A 111 9.29 1.22 -5.33
C ARG A 111 8.71 0.11 -6.20
N GLY A 112 8.10 -0.87 -5.56
CA GLY A 112 7.41 -1.98 -6.21
C GLY A 112 6.13 -1.54 -6.93
N SER A 113 5.72 -2.27 -7.96
CA SER A 113 4.50 -2.02 -8.73
C SER A 113 3.60 -3.26 -8.90
N ASP A 114 3.92 -4.35 -8.21
CA ASP A 114 3.17 -5.60 -8.30
C ASP A 114 1.90 -5.51 -7.43
N LEU A 115 0.76 -5.94 -7.97
CA LEU A 115 -0.49 -6.09 -7.23
C LEU A 115 -0.80 -7.59 -7.07
N PRO A 116 -0.69 -8.15 -5.85
CA PRO A 116 -0.92 -9.58 -5.63
C PRO A 116 -2.41 -9.92 -5.80
N SER A 117 -2.71 -11.20 -6.03
CA SER A 117 -4.11 -11.64 -6.16
C SER A 117 -4.83 -11.67 -4.81
N GLY A 118 -4.10 -11.82 -3.70
CA GLY A 118 -4.68 -11.83 -2.36
C GLY A 118 -3.78 -11.24 -1.27
N ASN A 119 -4.13 -11.52 -0.02
CA ASN A 119 -3.44 -10.98 1.15
C ASN A 119 -2.04 -11.55 1.30
N ILE A 120 -1.09 -10.68 1.66
CA ILE A 120 0.30 -11.04 1.83
C ILE A 120 0.68 -10.94 3.29
N ARG A 121 1.43 -11.92 3.78
CA ARG A 121 1.97 -11.87 5.13
C ARG A 121 3.01 -10.77 5.26
N GLY A 122 2.87 -9.91 6.25
CA GLY A 122 3.86 -8.87 6.54
C GLY A 122 3.44 -7.98 7.70
N TRP A 123 4.26 -6.97 7.96
CA TRP A 123 3.94 -5.95 8.94
C TRP A 123 2.93 -4.98 8.34
N HIS A 124 1.84 -4.72 9.03
CA HIS A 124 0.84 -3.73 8.62
C HIS A 124 0.21 -3.10 9.86
N HIS A 125 -0.52 -2.00 9.66
CA HIS A 125 -1.30 -1.40 10.73
C HIS A 125 -2.68 -2.05 10.82
N GLU A 126 -3.09 -2.41 12.02
CA GLU A 126 -4.47 -2.78 12.31
C GLU A 126 -5.10 -1.69 13.18
N TRP A 127 -6.30 -1.21 12.82
CA TRP A 127 -6.98 -0.20 13.60
C TRP A 127 -7.70 -0.84 14.79
N LEU A 128 -7.07 -0.79 15.95
CA LEU A 128 -7.60 -1.32 17.21
C LEU A 128 -7.91 -0.17 18.16
N GLY A 129 -9.20 0.18 18.28
CA GLY A 129 -9.68 1.04 19.37
C GLY A 129 -9.07 2.45 19.45
N GLY A 130 -8.61 3.02 18.33
CA GLY A 130 -8.02 4.37 18.29
C GLY A 130 -6.49 4.38 18.22
N GLU A 131 -5.85 3.22 18.32
CA GLU A 131 -4.44 3.04 17.99
C GLU A 131 -4.30 2.23 16.69
N ALA A 132 -3.21 2.49 15.98
CA ALA A 132 -2.80 1.73 14.80
C ALA A 132 -1.48 0.98 15.11
N PRO A 133 -1.48 -0.05 15.97
CA PRO A 133 -0.27 -0.84 16.20
C PRO A 133 0.19 -1.51 14.90
N THR A 134 1.50 -1.64 14.74
CA THR A 134 2.09 -2.46 13.69
C THR A 134 2.05 -3.92 14.13
N ILE A 135 1.36 -4.77 13.37
CA ILE A 135 1.18 -6.20 13.66
C ILE A 135 1.71 -7.06 12.51
N LEU A 136 2.06 -8.31 12.80
CA LEU A 136 2.49 -9.28 11.79
C LEU A 136 1.33 -10.21 11.44
N GLY A 137 0.90 -10.18 10.19
CA GLY A 137 -0.28 -10.92 9.77
C GLY A 137 -0.55 -10.83 8.27
N PRO A 138 -1.69 -11.37 7.79
CA PRO A 138 -2.12 -11.24 6.40
C PRO A 138 -2.64 -9.81 6.13
N ALA A 139 -1.81 -8.97 5.52
CA ALA A 139 -2.16 -7.61 5.15
C ALA A 139 -3.07 -7.57 3.91
N LYS A 140 -4.05 -6.66 3.89
CA LYS A 140 -5.01 -6.50 2.79
C LYS A 140 -4.42 -5.71 1.63
N VAL A 141 -3.54 -6.34 0.87
CA VAL A 141 -2.79 -5.68 -0.23
C VAL A 141 -3.09 -6.23 -1.63
N GLY A 142 -3.95 -7.24 -1.73
CA GLY A 142 -4.25 -7.91 -2.99
C GLY A 142 -5.63 -7.61 -3.55
N GLN A 143 -5.82 -8.01 -4.81
CA GLN A 143 -7.07 -7.81 -5.57
C GLN A 143 -8.30 -8.34 -4.84
N SER A 144 -8.21 -9.50 -4.17
CA SER A 144 -9.32 -10.10 -3.42
C SER A 144 -9.84 -9.25 -2.26
N SER A 145 -9.06 -8.26 -1.81
CA SER A 145 -9.39 -7.39 -0.69
C SER A 145 -9.88 -6.00 -1.11
N ILE A 146 -10.03 -5.76 -2.42
CA ILE A 146 -10.68 -4.56 -2.94
C ILE A 146 -12.17 -4.66 -2.61
N ILE A 147 -12.64 -3.74 -1.76
CA ILE A 147 -14.03 -3.73 -1.27
C ILE A 147 -14.93 -2.76 -2.02
N ARG A 148 -14.35 -1.88 -2.83
CA ARG A 148 -15.10 -0.85 -3.57
C ARG A 148 -14.32 -0.29 -4.75
N THR A 149 -15.03 0.41 -5.63
CA THR A 149 -14.42 1.19 -6.71
C THR A 149 -13.83 2.50 -6.16
N PRO A 150 -12.74 3.01 -6.74
CA PRO A 150 -12.21 4.32 -6.38
C PRO A 150 -13.27 5.43 -6.48
N GLY A 151 -13.31 6.33 -5.50
CA GLY A 151 -14.20 7.50 -5.46
C GLY A 151 -15.64 7.18 -5.03
N SER A 152 -15.94 5.92 -4.68
CA SER A 152 -17.23 5.55 -4.08
C SER A 152 -17.20 5.76 -2.57
N HIS A 153 -18.17 6.51 -2.05
CA HIS A 153 -18.30 6.87 -0.64
C HIS A 153 -19.69 6.52 -0.10
#